data_AF-A0A1J1HZP0-F1
#
_entry.id   AF-A0A1J1HZP0-F1
#
_cell.length_a   1.000
_cell.length_b   1.000
_cell.length_c   1.000
_cell.angle_alpha   90.00
_cell.angle_beta   90.00
_cell.angle_gamma   90.00
#
_symmetry.space_group_name_H-M   'P 1'
#
loop_
_entity.id
_entity.type
_entity.pdbx_description
1 polymer ?
#
loop_
_entity_poly.entity_id
_entity_poly.type
_entity_poly.pdbx_seq_one_letter_code
_entity_poly.pdbx_strand_id
1 'polypeptide(L)'
;MFNNLKNKIKTETGQDPTHRLPRHSTSNRNSLSIDELSRIEEKDAEIVSLKEELIKARSIIVNLESEKKSLEDSKKANQIQKEIFYDETDKIQDIQHQEILKLKSLLLFREQESLDYLNKAKNDNAQIQSLKSEIQHLSRIESSYENIKDELEHLRRTSQMEKNQLTTQLSAKKEEIRQLANKLEISEQSRALFSSADSENDTIKLLLQERNFLENRLEEANVQLIDIKTSWANQNMSLEDQLQRLSRQVAEETAEKRKAYELKEKMIEKIEQLEFDLMKTKDELKLRDNKIKLLNEEIVELNSSLHDLRLENEEEIEFLRYKFANQESESKFSKENIEVAETKELEAEERFQRSENNEIKVIRASELQEKKIIHKCFFEDRKECQDQIKRFDLKFKEMNEYLNEKLMKIQEKEKIIEDLHKTIDKYESDINDQTRAIKILNQRLFDVKKTLQEEIRNKNNGPSGSISSNAPAILVPINVDNNISYHNIGVSGKIYEMDEVKFSYLKHVILKFLTSRDLEARHLIRAISTLLCLDDSEEKLLAETLEYKRGWFGIRTDSSFR
;
A
#
# COMPACT_ATOMS: atom_id res chain seq x y z
N MET A 1 26.57 -28.18 12.74
CA MET A 1 27.87 -28.26 13.47
C MET A 1 27.79 -28.90 14.87
N PHE A 2 26.66 -29.49 15.31
CA PHE A 2 26.52 -30.00 16.70
C PHE A 2 27.34 -31.27 17.05
N ASN A 3 27.70 -32.11 16.07
CA ASN A 3 28.40 -33.37 16.34
C ASN A 3 29.85 -33.18 16.85
N ASN A 4 30.53 -32.10 16.47
CA ASN A 4 31.93 -31.87 16.89
C ASN A 4 32.07 -31.42 18.34
N LEU A 5 31.03 -30.80 18.93
CA LEU A 5 31.05 -30.41 20.34
C LEU A 5 30.94 -31.65 21.27
N LYS A 6 30.15 -32.64 20.85
CA LYS A 6 29.87 -33.87 21.61
C LYS A 6 31.11 -34.77 21.77
N ASN A 7 32.07 -34.68 20.86
CA ASN A 7 33.34 -35.41 20.94
C ASN A 7 34.41 -34.68 21.76
N LYS A 8 34.40 -33.32 21.80
CA LYS A 8 35.44 -32.55 22.49
C LYS A 8 35.28 -32.51 24.01
N ILE A 9 34.05 -32.44 24.51
CA ILE A 9 33.76 -32.60 25.96
C ILE A 9 34.24 -33.99 26.45
N LYS A 10 34.17 -35.00 25.59
CA LYS A 10 34.57 -36.38 25.88
C LYS A 10 36.09 -36.58 26.05
N THR A 11 36.91 -35.60 25.68
CA THR A 11 38.38 -35.64 25.82
C THR A 11 38.93 -34.77 26.95
N GLU A 12 38.13 -33.87 27.53
CA GLU A 12 38.61 -32.81 28.44
C GLU A 12 38.18 -32.98 29.91
N THR A 13 37.23 -33.87 30.24
CA THR A 13 36.70 -34.01 31.62
C THR A 13 37.18 -35.23 32.42
N GLY A 14 38.00 -36.11 31.85
CA GLY A 14 38.91 -37.02 32.56
C GLY A 14 38.42 -37.81 33.80
N GLN A 15 37.14 -38.20 33.89
CA GLN A 15 36.58 -38.91 35.06
C GLN A 15 35.70 -40.09 34.68
N ASP A 16 35.83 -41.16 35.45
CA ASP A 16 35.22 -42.47 35.22
C ASP A 16 33.93 -42.65 36.05
N PRO A 17 32.74 -42.78 35.43
CA PRO A 17 31.47 -42.92 36.14
C PRO A 17 31.13 -44.39 36.46
N THR A 18 32.12 -45.21 36.82
CA THR A 18 31.93 -46.64 37.16
C THR A 18 32.10 -46.98 38.65
N HIS A 19 32.29 -45.98 39.52
CA HIS A 19 32.27 -46.20 40.97
C HIS A 19 30.85 -46.28 41.56
N ARG A 20 30.54 -47.44 42.15
CA ARG A 20 29.34 -47.63 42.99
C ARG A 20 29.42 -46.74 44.23
N LEU A 21 28.38 -45.96 44.51
CA LEU A 21 28.15 -45.37 45.84
C LEU A 21 27.14 -46.22 46.64
N PRO A 22 27.31 -46.35 47.97
CA PRO A 22 26.51 -47.24 48.80
C PRO A 22 25.12 -46.64 49.13
N ARG A 23 24.12 -47.51 49.23
CA ARG A 23 22.83 -47.16 49.87
C ARG A 23 23.02 -47.04 51.38
N HIS A 24 23.14 -45.83 51.90
CA HIS A 24 22.90 -45.56 53.32
C HIS A 24 21.41 -45.35 53.57
N SER A 25 20.80 -46.25 54.33
CA SER A 25 19.45 -46.10 54.84
C SER A 25 19.45 -45.26 56.13
N THR A 26 18.97 -44.02 56.06
CA THR A 26 18.70 -43.20 57.25
C THR A 26 17.21 -43.26 57.61
N SER A 27 16.83 -44.32 58.30
CA SER A 27 15.59 -44.29 59.09
C SER A 27 15.83 -43.43 60.33
N ASN A 28 15.17 -42.29 60.43
CA ASN A 28 14.96 -41.64 61.73
C ASN A 28 13.74 -40.70 61.68
N ARG A 29 12.63 -41.14 62.29
CA ARG A 29 11.51 -40.27 62.65
C ARG A 29 11.75 -39.75 64.06
N ASN A 30 12.37 -38.58 64.18
CA ASN A 30 12.34 -37.81 65.42
C ASN A 30 11.16 -36.83 65.38
N SER A 31 10.45 -36.68 66.49
CA SER A 31 9.36 -35.72 66.64
C SER A 31 9.91 -34.31 66.80
N LEU A 32 9.64 -33.43 65.82
CA LEU A 32 9.91 -32.00 65.90
C LEU A 32 8.99 -31.33 66.94
N SER A 33 9.49 -30.28 67.59
CA SER A 33 8.68 -29.39 68.43
C SER A 33 7.75 -28.52 67.58
N ILE A 34 6.65 -28.03 68.17
CA ILE A 34 5.67 -27.22 67.42
C ILE A 34 6.22 -25.84 67.01
N ASP A 35 7.11 -25.25 67.82
CA ASP A 35 7.85 -24.02 67.47
C ASP A 35 8.90 -24.26 66.37
N GLU A 36 9.43 -25.47 66.25
CA GLU A 36 10.33 -25.85 65.16
C GLU A 36 9.53 -26.04 63.86
N LEU A 37 8.35 -26.66 63.95
CA LEU A 37 7.42 -26.81 62.84
C LEU A 37 6.97 -25.45 62.27
N SER A 38 6.52 -24.50 63.09
CA SER A 38 6.11 -23.19 62.56
C SER A 38 7.27 -22.35 62.01
N ARG A 39 8.51 -22.54 62.51
CA ARG A 39 9.71 -21.95 61.88
C ARG A 39 10.08 -22.62 60.56
N ILE A 40 9.80 -23.92 60.41
CA ILE A 40 9.94 -24.62 59.13
C ILE A 40 8.87 -24.13 58.16
N GLU A 41 7.61 -23.99 58.58
CA GLU A 41 6.51 -23.44 57.76
C GLU A 41 6.80 -22.00 57.29
N GLU A 42 7.30 -21.13 58.18
CA GLU A 42 7.72 -19.76 57.82
C GLU A 42 8.86 -19.76 56.79
N LYS A 43 9.86 -20.64 56.97
CA LYS A 43 10.98 -20.79 56.02
C LYS A 43 10.55 -21.43 54.70
N ASP A 44 9.63 -22.38 54.71
CA ASP A 44 9.07 -22.97 53.49
C ASP A 44 8.21 -21.95 52.72
N ALA A 45 7.46 -21.09 53.41
CA ALA A 45 6.74 -19.96 52.78
C ALA A 45 7.71 -18.93 52.16
N GLU A 46 8.79 -18.57 52.86
CA GLU A 46 9.85 -17.70 52.32
C GLU A 46 10.53 -18.35 51.10
N ILE A 47 10.80 -19.66 51.16
CA ILE A 47 11.35 -20.46 50.04
C ILE A 47 10.37 -20.52 48.86
N VAL A 48 9.05 -20.61 49.08
CA VAL A 48 8.04 -20.55 48.01
C VAL A 48 7.99 -19.16 47.37
N SER A 49 8.02 -18.09 48.17
CA SER A 49 8.11 -16.71 47.68
C SER A 49 9.35 -16.51 46.78
N LEU A 50 10.53 -16.89 47.27
CA LEU A 50 11.78 -16.80 46.52
C LEU A 50 11.80 -17.69 45.26
N LYS A 51 11.12 -18.84 45.26
CA LYS A 51 10.93 -19.66 44.06
C LYS A 51 10.04 -18.95 43.03
N GLU A 52 8.95 -18.32 43.44
CA GLU A 52 8.11 -17.53 42.54
C GLU A 52 8.86 -16.34 41.94
N GLU A 53 9.60 -15.58 42.75
CA GLU A 53 10.43 -14.46 42.27
C GLU A 53 11.50 -14.94 41.28
N LEU A 54 12.14 -16.08 41.56
CA LEU A 54 13.11 -16.70 40.67
C LEU A 54 12.48 -17.21 39.36
N ILE A 55 11.22 -17.66 39.37
CA ILE A 55 10.46 -17.99 38.15
C ILE A 55 10.12 -16.73 37.35
N LYS A 56 9.65 -15.66 38.02
CA LYS A 56 9.34 -14.36 37.41
C LYS A 56 10.60 -13.72 36.80
N ALA A 57 11.74 -13.78 37.48
CA ALA A 57 13.02 -13.33 36.96
C ALA A 57 13.47 -14.14 35.73
N ARG A 58 13.26 -15.47 35.73
CA ARG A 58 13.58 -16.33 34.58
C ARG A 58 12.73 -16.03 33.35
N SER A 59 11.42 -15.77 33.49
CA SER A 59 10.60 -15.41 32.34
C SER A 59 10.98 -14.03 31.78
N ILE A 60 11.33 -13.07 32.64
CA ILE A 60 11.86 -11.77 32.21
C ILE A 60 13.17 -11.93 31.43
N ILE A 61 14.11 -12.79 31.87
CA ILE A 61 15.36 -13.07 31.15
C ILE A 61 15.06 -13.67 29.77
N VAL A 62 14.20 -14.68 29.66
CA VAL A 62 13.83 -15.30 28.37
C VAL A 62 13.19 -14.28 27.42
N ASN A 63 12.32 -13.40 27.93
CA ASN A 63 11.71 -12.35 27.14
C ASN A 63 12.77 -11.35 26.62
N LEU A 64 13.67 -10.87 27.49
CA LEU A 64 14.77 -9.96 27.11
C LEU A 64 15.75 -10.60 26.13
N GLU A 65 16.04 -11.90 26.24
CA GLU A 65 16.83 -12.63 25.24
C GLU A 65 16.12 -12.70 23.88
N SER A 66 14.79 -12.88 23.87
CA SER A 66 14.00 -12.89 22.63
C SER A 66 13.89 -11.50 21.97
N GLU A 67 13.70 -10.43 22.76
CA GLU A 67 13.72 -9.04 22.29
C GLU A 67 15.11 -8.63 21.79
N LYS A 68 16.17 -8.98 22.52
CA LYS A 68 17.55 -8.73 22.07
C LYS A 68 17.81 -9.41 20.72
N LYS A 69 17.35 -10.65 20.54
CA LYS A 69 17.50 -11.37 19.27
C LYS A 69 16.73 -10.70 18.14
N SER A 70 15.47 -10.29 18.35
CA SER A 70 14.70 -9.60 17.32
C SER A 70 15.29 -8.24 16.96
N LEU A 71 15.89 -7.54 17.93
CA LEU A 71 16.63 -6.29 17.70
C LEU A 71 17.93 -6.53 16.90
N GLU A 72 18.68 -7.60 17.20
CA GLU A 72 19.87 -7.97 16.42
C GLU A 72 19.51 -8.36 14.98
N ASP A 73 18.43 -9.11 14.77
CA ASP A 73 17.97 -9.52 13.44
C ASP A 73 17.38 -8.33 12.64
N SER A 74 16.65 -7.43 13.31
CA SER A 74 16.22 -6.13 12.75
C SER A 74 17.40 -5.24 12.36
N LYS A 75 18.47 -5.21 13.16
CA LYS A 75 19.70 -4.47 12.82
C LYS A 75 20.40 -5.07 11.59
N LYS A 76 20.46 -6.40 11.45
CA LYS A 76 21.01 -7.07 10.26
C LYS A 76 20.18 -6.73 9.02
N ALA A 77 18.85 -6.80 9.11
CA ALA A 77 17.95 -6.43 8.01
C ALA A 77 18.14 -4.97 7.56
N ASN A 78 18.23 -4.03 8.52
CA ASN A 78 18.51 -2.62 8.22
C ASN A 78 19.89 -2.40 7.55
N GLN A 79 20.88 -3.23 7.86
CA GLN A 79 22.20 -3.12 7.23
C GLN A 79 22.20 -3.69 5.81
N ILE A 80 21.60 -4.87 5.60
CA ILE A 80 21.40 -5.45 4.27
C ILE A 80 20.60 -4.50 3.37
N GLN A 81 19.56 -3.85 3.90
CA GLN A 81 18.77 -2.88 3.15
C GLN A 81 19.56 -1.63 2.74
N LYS A 82 20.57 -1.21 3.52
CA LYS A 82 21.50 -0.14 3.13
C LYS A 82 22.49 -0.61 2.06
N GLU A 83 23.01 -1.82 2.19
CA GLU A 83 23.92 -2.41 1.20
C GLU A 83 23.21 -2.54 -0.15
N ILE A 84 21.98 -3.07 -0.18
CA ILE A 84 21.11 -3.09 -1.38
C ILE A 84 20.88 -1.69 -1.95
N PHE A 85 20.57 -0.69 -1.11
CA PHE A 85 20.33 0.69 -1.58
C PHE A 85 21.57 1.29 -2.26
N TYR A 86 22.78 1.09 -1.73
CA TYR A 86 24.00 1.55 -2.38
C TYR A 86 24.24 0.83 -3.71
N ASP A 87 24.10 -0.50 -3.71
CA ASP A 87 24.16 -1.36 -4.89
C ASP A 87 23.19 -0.92 -6.00
N GLU A 88 21.97 -0.50 -5.64
CA GLU A 88 20.97 0.05 -6.56
C GLU A 88 21.36 1.44 -7.06
N THR A 89 21.84 2.34 -6.20
CA THR A 89 22.27 3.68 -6.62
C THR A 89 23.47 3.67 -7.56
N ASP A 90 24.40 2.73 -7.41
CA ASP A 90 25.56 2.58 -8.30
C ASP A 90 25.15 2.01 -9.66
N LYS A 91 24.28 0.97 -9.68
CA LYS A 91 23.69 0.44 -10.93
C LYS A 91 22.91 1.49 -11.71
N ILE A 92 22.16 2.35 -11.01
CA ILE A 92 21.43 3.46 -11.63
C ILE A 92 22.40 4.49 -12.23
N GLN A 93 23.49 4.84 -11.54
CA GLN A 93 24.52 5.75 -12.06
C GLN A 93 25.24 5.18 -13.28
N ASP A 94 25.60 3.90 -13.28
CA ASP A 94 26.24 3.22 -14.42
C ASP A 94 25.33 3.21 -15.66
N ILE A 95 24.04 2.89 -15.49
CA ILE A 95 23.06 2.91 -16.58
C ILE A 95 22.92 4.34 -17.14
N GLN A 96 22.75 5.34 -16.26
CA GLN A 96 22.67 6.74 -16.68
C GLN A 96 23.95 7.21 -17.39
N HIS A 97 25.13 6.80 -16.94
CA HIS A 97 26.39 7.15 -17.59
C HIS A 97 26.49 6.52 -19.00
N GLN A 98 26.10 5.25 -19.15
CA GLN A 98 26.05 4.59 -20.46
C GLN A 98 25.03 5.23 -21.41
N GLU A 99 23.87 5.65 -20.91
CA GLU A 99 22.87 6.37 -21.71
C GLU A 99 23.36 7.75 -22.14
N ILE A 100 24.00 8.51 -21.24
CA ILE A 100 24.62 9.81 -21.57
C ILE A 100 25.70 9.64 -22.65
N LEU A 101 26.52 8.59 -22.59
CA LEU A 101 27.52 8.29 -23.63
C LEU A 101 26.87 7.91 -24.98
N LYS A 102 25.81 7.10 -24.98
CA LYS A 102 25.04 6.77 -26.19
C LYS A 102 24.41 8.02 -26.82
N LEU A 103 23.74 8.86 -26.01
CA LEU A 103 23.15 10.12 -26.44
C LEU A 103 24.18 11.09 -26.99
N LYS A 104 25.36 11.21 -26.35
CA LYS A 104 26.47 12.05 -26.84
C LYS A 104 27.01 11.58 -28.18
N SER A 105 27.10 10.26 -28.39
CA SER A 105 27.51 9.67 -29.68
C SER A 105 26.49 9.97 -30.79
N LEU A 106 25.19 9.79 -30.51
CA LEU A 106 24.10 10.11 -31.44
C LEU A 106 24.02 11.61 -31.75
N LEU A 107 24.23 12.48 -30.76
CA LEU A 107 24.28 13.93 -30.95
C LEU A 107 25.43 14.30 -31.90
N LEU A 108 26.64 13.82 -31.64
CA LEU A 108 27.83 14.10 -32.46
C LEU A 108 27.66 13.60 -33.90
N PHE A 109 27.07 12.42 -34.09
CA PHE A 109 26.74 11.91 -35.42
C PHE A 109 25.74 12.83 -36.15
N ARG A 110 24.70 13.30 -35.44
CA ARG A 110 23.67 14.19 -36.00
C ARG A 110 24.19 15.60 -36.29
N GLU A 111 25.13 16.11 -35.49
CA GLU A 111 25.86 17.35 -35.76
C GLU A 111 26.74 17.21 -37.02
N GLN A 112 27.48 16.11 -37.16
CA GLN A 112 28.28 15.82 -38.36
C GLN A 112 27.40 15.72 -39.61
N GLU A 113 26.30 14.98 -39.55
CA GLU A 113 25.33 14.86 -40.65
C GLU A 113 24.75 16.24 -41.05
N SER A 114 24.47 17.11 -40.06
CA SER A 114 24.01 18.49 -40.29
C SER A 114 25.08 19.37 -40.96
N LEU A 115 26.36 19.21 -40.56
CA LEU A 115 27.49 19.89 -41.20
C LEU A 115 27.69 19.43 -42.64
N ASP A 116 27.54 18.14 -42.92
CA ASP A 116 27.68 17.59 -44.28
C ASP A 116 26.54 18.05 -45.20
N TYR A 117 25.30 18.10 -44.70
CA TYR A 117 24.19 18.74 -45.42
C TYR A 117 24.44 20.24 -45.68
N LEU A 118 24.95 20.98 -44.69
CA LEU A 118 25.27 22.40 -44.82
C LEU A 118 26.40 22.64 -45.84
N ASN A 119 27.41 21.77 -45.87
CA ASN A 119 28.52 21.86 -46.82
C ASN A 119 28.06 21.51 -48.24
N LYS A 120 27.21 20.49 -48.41
CA LYS A 120 26.56 20.22 -49.70
C LYS A 120 25.72 21.42 -50.17
N ALA A 121 24.87 21.97 -49.30
CA ALA A 121 24.04 23.12 -49.63
C ALA A 121 24.85 24.38 -50.00
N LYS A 122 26.05 24.58 -49.44
CA LYS A 122 26.99 25.63 -49.88
C LYS A 122 27.54 25.37 -51.28
N ASN A 123 27.95 24.14 -51.58
CA ASN A 123 28.46 23.75 -52.90
C ASN A 123 27.38 23.90 -53.99
N ASP A 124 26.18 23.40 -53.71
CA ASP A 124 25.01 23.52 -54.60
C ASP A 124 24.68 25.02 -54.86
N ASN A 125 24.74 25.88 -53.83
CA ASN A 125 24.58 27.33 -53.98
C ASN A 125 25.68 27.98 -54.81
N ALA A 126 26.94 27.56 -54.66
CA ALA A 126 28.05 28.07 -55.46
C ALA A 126 27.89 27.69 -56.96
N GLN A 127 27.46 26.47 -57.25
CA GLN A 127 27.13 26.04 -58.60
C GLN A 127 25.94 26.84 -59.18
N ILE A 128 24.90 27.10 -58.39
CA ILE A 128 23.77 27.96 -58.78
C ILE A 128 24.22 29.40 -59.08
N GLN A 129 25.19 29.94 -58.32
CA GLN A 129 25.76 31.27 -58.62
C GLN A 129 26.56 31.28 -59.93
N SER A 130 27.35 30.24 -60.20
CA SER A 130 28.08 30.08 -61.47
C SER A 130 27.12 29.99 -62.66
N LEU A 131 26.08 29.15 -62.57
CA LEU A 131 25.08 29.01 -63.64
C LEU A 131 24.29 30.31 -63.86
N LYS A 132 24.00 31.08 -62.80
CA LYS A 132 23.38 32.40 -62.92
C LYS A 132 24.28 33.42 -63.62
N SER A 133 25.59 33.42 -63.39
CA SER A 133 26.51 34.32 -64.11
C SER A 133 26.68 33.92 -65.58
N GLU A 134 26.67 32.61 -65.88
CA GLU A 134 26.70 32.09 -67.24
C GLU A 134 25.42 32.41 -68.02
N ILE A 135 24.24 32.27 -67.42
CA ILE A 135 22.96 32.71 -68.01
C ILE A 135 22.97 34.23 -68.29
N GLN A 136 23.49 35.05 -67.37
CA GLN A 136 23.65 36.48 -67.59
C GLN A 136 24.65 36.83 -68.70
N HIS A 137 25.66 35.98 -68.94
CA HIS A 137 26.61 36.13 -70.03
C HIS A 137 25.97 35.75 -71.38
N LEU A 138 25.28 34.60 -71.44
CA LEU A 138 24.54 34.15 -72.61
C LEU A 138 23.47 35.17 -73.04
N SER A 139 22.68 35.70 -72.11
CA SER A 139 21.66 36.72 -72.40
C SER A 139 22.22 38.01 -73.04
N ARG A 140 23.46 38.39 -72.73
CA ARG A 140 24.15 39.50 -73.40
C ARG A 140 24.58 39.14 -74.82
N ILE A 141 25.02 37.90 -75.04
CA ILE A 141 25.37 37.38 -76.36
C ILE A 141 24.12 37.26 -77.25
N GLU A 142 23.00 36.78 -76.71
CA GLU A 142 21.70 36.70 -77.41
C GLU A 142 21.24 38.10 -77.86
N SER A 143 21.31 39.10 -76.99
CA SER A 143 20.99 40.49 -77.37
C SER A 143 21.94 41.05 -78.44
N SER A 144 23.23 40.71 -78.40
CA SER A 144 24.21 41.10 -79.42
C SER A 144 23.94 40.41 -80.76
N TYR A 145 23.58 39.12 -80.73
CA TYR A 145 23.24 38.33 -81.91
C TYR A 145 22.01 38.88 -82.62
N GLU A 146 20.94 39.21 -81.89
CA GLU A 146 19.73 39.81 -82.46
C GLU A 146 20.00 41.19 -83.07
N ASN A 147 20.82 42.04 -82.44
CA ASN A 147 21.25 43.31 -83.03
C ASN A 147 22.00 43.11 -84.37
N ILE A 148 22.96 42.18 -84.42
CA ILE A 148 23.72 41.86 -85.65
C ILE A 148 22.81 41.27 -86.74
N LYS A 149 21.80 40.50 -86.34
CA LYS A 149 20.79 39.90 -87.23
C LYS A 149 19.88 40.97 -87.83
N ASP A 150 19.45 41.96 -87.05
CA ASP A 150 18.70 43.12 -87.53
C ASP A 150 19.55 44.02 -88.46
N GLU A 151 20.82 44.26 -88.14
CA GLU A 151 21.77 44.96 -89.04
C GLU A 151 21.95 44.22 -90.37
N LEU A 152 22.07 42.88 -90.33
CA LEU A 152 22.21 42.03 -91.51
C LEU A 152 20.93 42.02 -92.35
N GLU A 153 19.75 42.01 -91.74
CA GLU A 153 18.48 42.20 -92.45
C GLU A 153 18.36 43.59 -93.07
N HIS A 154 18.78 44.64 -92.36
CA HIS A 154 18.82 46.00 -92.90
C HIS A 154 19.74 46.09 -94.13
N LEU A 155 20.97 45.55 -94.05
CA LEU A 155 21.92 45.49 -95.16
C LEU A 155 21.41 44.67 -96.35
N ARG A 156 20.69 43.56 -96.12
CA ARG A 156 20.02 42.81 -97.20
C ARG A 156 18.93 43.64 -97.88
N ARG A 157 18.13 44.38 -97.10
CA ARG A 157 17.05 45.23 -97.62
C ARG A 157 17.62 46.41 -98.42
N THR A 158 18.65 47.10 -97.94
CA THR A 158 19.31 48.21 -98.68
C THR A 158 19.98 47.72 -99.95
N SER A 159 20.80 46.65 -99.89
CA SER A 159 21.48 46.09 -101.06
C SER A 159 20.50 45.61 -102.13
N GLN A 160 19.34 45.04 -101.75
CA GLN A 160 18.30 44.66 -102.70
C GLN A 160 17.60 45.88 -103.32
N MET A 161 17.41 46.98 -102.57
CA MET A 161 16.90 48.25 -103.12
C MET A 161 17.89 48.88 -104.12
N GLU A 162 19.19 48.94 -103.78
CA GLU A 162 20.25 49.42 -104.68
C GLU A 162 20.34 48.57 -105.95
N LYS A 163 20.30 47.24 -105.83
CA LYS A 163 20.26 46.32 -106.97
C LYS A 163 19.04 46.55 -107.86
N ASN A 164 17.87 46.81 -107.28
CA ASN A 164 16.67 47.15 -108.04
C ASN A 164 16.85 48.49 -108.78
N GLN A 165 17.35 49.54 -108.11
CA GLN A 165 17.62 50.84 -108.71
C GLN A 165 18.63 50.76 -109.86
N LEU A 166 19.76 50.07 -109.67
CA LEU A 166 20.77 49.86 -110.71
C LEU A 166 20.20 49.07 -111.90
N THR A 167 19.34 48.07 -111.66
CA THR A 167 18.64 47.33 -112.71
C THR A 167 17.74 48.24 -113.55
N THR A 168 17.03 49.17 -112.91
CA THR A 168 16.17 50.17 -113.57
C THR A 168 16.98 51.23 -114.32
N GLN A 169 18.10 51.72 -113.78
CA GLN A 169 19.00 52.64 -114.48
C GLN A 169 19.64 51.99 -115.71
N LEU A 170 20.03 50.72 -115.59
CA LEU A 170 20.65 49.94 -116.67
C LEU A 170 19.66 49.62 -117.80
N SER A 171 18.38 49.38 -117.51
CA SER A 171 17.37 49.24 -118.57
C SER A 171 17.09 50.56 -119.28
N ALA A 172 16.97 51.68 -118.54
CA ALA A 172 16.81 53.01 -119.13
C ALA A 172 18.00 53.40 -120.04
N LYS A 173 19.24 53.19 -119.59
CA LYS A 173 20.44 53.49 -120.39
C LYS A 173 20.61 52.59 -121.61
N LYS A 174 20.16 51.32 -121.56
CA LYS A 174 20.14 50.44 -122.74
C LYS A 174 19.20 50.95 -123.83
N GLU A 175 18.03 51.46 -123.45
CA GLU A 175 17.07 52.02 -124.41
C GLU A 175 17.54 53.36 -124.99
N GLU A 176 18.22 54.21 -124.20
CA GLU A 176 18.89 55.42 -124.68
C GLU A 176 19.99 55.11 -125.72
N ILE A 177 20.84 54.10 -125.44
CA ILE A 177 21.86 53.63 -126.39
C ILE A 177 21.23 53.12 -127.69
N ARG A 178 20.12 52.38 -127.60
CA ARG A 178 19.37 51.89 -128.78
C ARG A 178 18.85 53.04 -129.63
N GLN A 179 18.30 54.08 -129.01
CA GLN A 179 17.82 55.28 -129.70
C GLN A 179 18.95 56.11 -130.34
N LEU A 180 20.16 56.07 -129.78
CA LEU A 180 21.34 56.70 -130.37
C LEU A 180 21.91 55.89 -131.54
N ALA A 181 21.98 54.56 -131.43
CA ALA A 181 22.43 53.67 -132.51
C ALA A 181 21.57 53.86 -133.78
N ASN A 182 20.24 53.85 -133.65
CA ASN A 182 19.32 54.09 -134.75
C ASN A 182 19.52 55.46 -135.43
N LYS A 183 20.01 56.49 -134.70
CA LYS A 183 20.33 57.81 -135.26
C LYS A 183 21.68 57.83 -135.98
N LEU A 184 22.66 57.07 -135.47
CA LEU A 184 23.97 56.95 -136.10
C LEU A 184 23.85 56.30 -137.48
N GLU A 185 23.11 55.19 -137.57
CA GLU A 185 22.89 54.44 -138.83
C GLU A 185 22.34 55.35 -139.95
N ILE A 186 21.34 56.18 -139.65
CA ILE A 186 20.77 57.17 -140.60
C ILE A 186 21.82 58.20 -141.05
N SER A 187 22.70 58.63 -140.14
CA SER A 187 23.76 59.61 -140.41
C SER A 187 24.91 59.01 -141.24
N GLU A 188 25.23 57.73 -141.03
CA GLU A 188 26.25 57.01 -141.81
C GLU A 188 25.78 56.71 -143.23
N GLN A 189 24.53 56.26 -143.40
CA GLN A 189 23.89 56.14 -144.72
C GLN A 189 23.91 57.48 -145.49
N SER A 190 23.77 58.60 -144.79
CA SER A 190 23.84 59.95 -145.38
C SER A 190 25.26 60.40 -145.77
N ARG A 191 26.31 59.78 -145.21
CA ARG A 191 27.71 60.16 -145.45
C ARG A 191 28.37 59.41 -146.61
N ALA A 192 27.85 58.25 -147.01
CA ALA A 192 28.42 57.42 -148.07
C ALA A 192 28.32 57.99 -149.50
N LEU A 193 27.66 59.14 -149.70
CA LEU A 193 27.33 59.71 -151.01
C LEU A 193 28.29 60.79 -151.54
N PHE A 194 29.32 61.20 -150.78
CA PHE A 194 30.16 62.34 -151.16
C PHE A 194 31.67 62.13 -150.96
N SER A 195 32.43 62.71 -151.90
CA SER A 195 33.88 62.95 -151.87
C SER A 195 34.81 61.77 -152.19
N SER A 196 35.28 61.74 -153.43
CA SER A 196 36.41 60.94 -153.92
C SER A 196 37.36 61.83 -154.76
N ALA A 197 38.67 61.58 -154.68
CA ALA A 197 39.75 62.19 -155.48
C ALA A 197 40.05 63.69 -155.23
N ASP A 198 41.26 64.23 -155.47
CA ASP A 198 42.64 63.67 -155.55
C ASP A 198 43.66 64.85 -155.61
N SER A 199 44.93 64.61 -155.24
CA SER A 199 46.17 65.02 -155.98
C SER A 199 47.33 65.63 -155.17
N GLU A 200 48.50 65.00 -155.29
CA GLU A 200 49.93 65.39 -155.08
C GLU A 200 50.35 66.50 -154.10
N ASN A 201 49.68 67.65 -154.00
CA ASN A 201 49.82 68.45 -152.78
C ASN A 201 49.25 67.66 -151.58
N ASP A 202 48.28 66.78 -151.87
CA ASP A 202 47.85 65.70 -151.00
C ASP A 202 48.92 64.65 -150.74
N THR A 203 49.99 64.39 -151.52
CA THR A 203 50.98 63.36 -151.12
C THR A 203 51.91 63.83 -150.02
N ILE A 204 52.38 65.09 -150.04
CA ILE A 204 53.15 65.66 -148.92
C ILE A 204 52.25 65.85 -147.69
N LYS A 205 51.00 66.27 -147.89
CA LYS A 205 49.99 66.40 -146.84
C LYS A 205 49.57 65.04 -146.28
N LEU A 206 49.50 63.98 -147.09
CA LEU A 206 49.29 62.58 -146.69
C LEU A 206 50.52 62.06 -145.94
N LEU A 207 51.76 62.38 -146.33
CA LEU A 207 52.95 62.00 -145.56
C LEU A 207 53.05 62.73 -144.22
N LEU A 208 52.58 63.97 -144.13
CA LEU A 208 52.45 64.69 -142.86
C LEU A 208 51.25 64.20 -142.03
N GLN A 209 50.13 63.83 -142.66
CA GLN A 209 49.00 63.17 -142.00
C GLN A 209 49.37 61.76 -141.54
N GLU A 210 50.19 61.02 -142.29
CA GLU A 210 50.72 59.71 -141.96
C GLU A 210 51.74 59.81 -140.83
N ARG A 211 52.66 60.80 -140.87
CA ARG A 211 53.52 61.10 -139.72
C ARG A 211 52.70 61.41 -138.49
N ASN A 212 51.74 62.35 -138.57
CA ASN A 212 50.88 62.69 -137.44
C ASN A 212 50.01 61.51 -136.99
N PHE A 213 49.56 60.65 -137.90
CA PHE A 213 48.81 59.44 -137.59
C PHE A 213 49.69 58.38 -136.92
N LEU A 214 50.97 58.24 -137.31
CA LEU A 214 51.95 57.36 -136.68
C LEU A 214 52.39 57.90 -135.31
N GLU A 215 52.53 59.22 -135.16
CA GLU A 215 52.80 59.88 -133.87
C GLU A 215 51.60 59.73 -132.93
N ASN A 216 50.38 60.05 -133.38
CA ASN A 216 49.14 59.80 -132.63
C ASN A 216 48.99 58.32 -132.27
N ARG A 217 49.22 57.39 -133.20
CA ARG A 217 49.13 55.94 -132.96
C ARG A 217 50.21 55.42 -132.01
N LEU A 218 51.36 56.07 -131.95
CA LEU A 218 52.42 55.79 -130.98
C LEU A 218 52.08 56.38 -129.60
N GLU A 219 51.44 57.55 -129.55
CA GLU A 219 50.90 58.11 -128.31
C GLU A 219 49.74 57.28 -127.77
N GLU A 220 48.78 56.89 -128.61
CA GLU A 220 47.71 55.92 -128.31
C GLU A 220 48.28 54.59 -127.80
N ALA A 221 49.31 54.05 -128.45
CA ALA A 221 49.97 52.83 -128.00
C ALA A 221 50.68 53.01 -126.64
N ASN A 222 51.29 54.18 -126.38
CA ASN A 222 51.89 54.49 -125.08
C ASN A 222 50.82 54.65 -123.98
N VAL A 223 49.70 55.30 -124.27
CA VAL A 223 48.55 55.40 -123.35
C VAL A 223 47.99 54.00 -123.06
N GLN A 224 47.74 53.18 -124.09
CA GLN A 224 47.31 51.78 -123.92
C GLN A 224 48.31 50.97 -123.08
N LEU A 225 49.62 51.14 -123.28
CA LEU A 225 50.65 50.49 -122.46
C LEU A 225 50.65 50.98 -121.01
N ILE A 226 50.34 52.26 -120.75
CA ILE A 226 50.20 52.82 -119.40
C ILE A 226 48.92 52.30 -118.73
N ASP A 227 47.80 52.23 -119.44
CA ASP A 227 46.52 51.67 -118.96
C ASP A 227 46.65 50.17 -118.65
N ILE A 228 47.31 49.42 -119.54
CA ILE A 228 47.65 48.01 -119.30
C ILE A 228 48.56 47.89 -118.07
N LYS A 229 49.63 48.69 -117.96
CA LYS A 229 50.57 48.64 -116.83
C LYS A 229 49.90 49.00 -115.49
N THR A 230 49.02 50.00 -115.47
CA THR A 230 48.29 50.38 -114.24
C THR A 230 47.22 49.35 -113.90
N SER A 231 46.54 48.76 -114.87
CA SER A 231 45.63 47.62 -114.67
C SER A 231 46.36 46.41 -114.07
N TRP A 232 47.52 46.02 -114.62
CA TRP A 232 48.36 44.96 -114.05
C TRP A 232 48.88 45.28 -112.64
N ALA A 233 49.28 46.54 -112.37
CA ALA A 233 49.68 46.95 -111.04
C ALA A 233 48.52 46.85 -110.02
N ASN A 234 47.32 47.31 -110.40
CA ASN A 234 46.11 47.21 -109.57
C ASN A 234 45.68 45.75 -109.34
N GLN A 235 45.81 44.89 -110.35
CA GLN A 235 45.57 43.45 -110.21
C GLN A 235 46.59 42.80 -109.27
N ASN A 236 47.88 43.13 -109.39
CA ASN A 236 48.92 42.63 -108.49
C ASN A 236 48.67 43.08 -107.05
N MET A 237 48.37 44.36 -106.81
CA MET A 237 47.98 44.85 -105.48
C MET A 237 46.76 44.11 -104.93
N SER A 238 45.73 43.86 -105.75
CA SER A 238 44.54 43.10 -105.33
C SER A 238 44.84 41.64 -104.97
N LEU A 239 45.78 41.00 -105.68
CA LEU A 239 46.25 39.65 -105.38
C LEU A 239 47.11 39.61 -104.12
N GLU A 240 47.97 40.60 -103.89
CA GLU A 240 48.74 40.75 -102.65
C GLU A 240 47.83 40.98 -101.43
N ASP A 241 46.80 41.82 -101.57
CA ASP A 241 45.75 42.03 -100.56
C ASP A 241 45.00 40.72 -100.23
N GLN A 242 44.65 39.94 -101.26
CA GLN A 242 44.00 38.64 -101.09
C GLN A 242 44.93 37.62 -100.42
N LEU A 243 46.21 37.58 -100.81
CA LEU A 243 47.23 36.71 -100.21
C LEU A 243 47.46 37.05 -98.73
N GLN A 244 47.51 38.34 -98.38
CA GLN A 244 47.60 38.78 -96.98
C GLN A 244 46.37 38.36 -96.17
N ARG A 245 45.16 38.53 -96.71
CA ARG A 245 43.90 38.10 -96.05
C ARG A 245 43.85 36.59 -95.84
N LEU A 246 44.21 35.79 -96.85
CA LEU A 246 44.27 34.34 -96.75
C LEU A 246 45.36 33.87 -95.77
N SER A 247 46.54 34.51 -95.79
CA SER A 247 47.63 34.21 -94.85
C SER A 247 47.21 34.49 -93.40
N ARG A 248 46.52 35.61 -93.16
CA ARG A 248 45.93 35.94 -91.86
C ARG A 248 44.85 34.93 -91.45
N GLN A 249 43.92 34.58 -92.36
CA GLN A 249 42.86 33.61 -92.08
C GLN A 249 43.45 32.24 -91.68
N VAL A 250 44.46 31.75 -92.39
CA VAL A 250 45.16 30.50 -92.04
C VAL A 250 45.85 30.60 -90.67
N ALA A 251 46.41 31.75 -90.31
CA ALA A 251 46.98 31.96 -88.98
C ALA A 251 45.91 31.97 -87.87
N GLU A 252 44.74 32.57 -88.12
CA GLU A 252 43.61 32.61 -87.18
C GLU A 252 42.96 31.22 -87.02
N GLU A 253 42.66 30.52 -88.12
CA GLU A 253 42.13 29.15 -88.13
C GLU A 253 43.09 28.16 -87.45
N THR A 254 44.40 28.25 -87.69
CA THR A 254 45.37 27.36 -87.02
C THR A 254 45.55 27.67 -85.54
N ALA A 255 45.36 28.93 -85.11
CA ALA A 255 45.34 29.29 -83.69
C ALA A 255 44.06 28.82 -82.98
N GLU A 256 42.88 28.95 -83.62
CA GLU A 256 41.62 28.44 -83.10
C GLU A 256 41.62 26.90 -83.01
N LYS A 257 42.11 26.22 -84.05
CA LYS A 257 42.27 24.76 -84.07
C LYS A 257 43.15 24.24 -82.92
N ARG A 258 44.22 24.96 -82.55
CA ARG A 258 45.05 24.63 -81.37
C ARG A 258 44.26 24.76 -80.07
N LYS A 259 43.57 25.89 -79.86
CA LYS A 259 42.70 26.09 -78.68
C LYS A 259 41.62 25.01 -78.57
N ALA A 260 41.04 24.59 -79.68
CA ALA A 260 40.05 23.51 -79.71
C ALA A 260 40.65 22.15 -79.30
N TYR A 261 41.89 21.84 -79.69
CA TYR A 261 42.60 20.64 -79.20
C TYR A 261 42.94 20.75 -77.71
N GLU A 262 43.49 21.88 -77.25
CA GLU A 262 43.80 22.09 -75.82
C GLU A 262 42.56 21.96 -74.92
N LEU A 263 41.41 22.46 -75.37
CA LEU A 263 40.13 22.30 -74.65
C LEU A 263 39.66 20.84 -74.70
N LYS A 264 39.81 20.14 -75.83
CA LYS A 264 39.48 18.71 -75.95
C LYS A 264 40.33 17.86 -75.00
N GLU A 265 41.64 18.12 -74.92
CA GLU A 265 42.57 17.41 -74.03
C GLU A 265 42.18 17.61 -72.56
N LYS A 266 41.95 18.85 -72.12
CA LYS A 266 41.46 19.16 -70.76
C LYS A 266 40.11 18.51 -70.42
N MET A 267 39.24 18.31 -71.43
CA MET A 267 37.98 17.58 -71.24
C MET A 267 38.19 16.05 -71.16
N ILE A 268 39.17 15.50 -71.88
CA ILE A 268 39.56 14.09 -71.76
C ILE A 268 40.16 13.82 -70.37
N GLU A 269 41.13 14.62 -69.93
CA GLU A 269 41.71 14.52 -68.59
C GLU A 269 40.64 14.55 -67.49
N LYS A 270 39.63 15.42 -67.65
CA LYS A 270 38.51 15.53 -66.71
C LYS A 270 37.54 14.34 -66.78
N ILE A 271 37.34 13.73 -67.94
CA ILE A 271 36.56 12.49 -68.08
C ILE A 271 37.30 11.34 -67.38
N GLU A 272 38.61 11.17 -67.63
CA GLU A 272 39.44 10.14 -67.00
C GLU A 272 39.46 10.26 -65.46
N GLN A 273 39.55 11.49 -64.93
CA GLN A 273 39.43 11.76 -63.49
C GLN A 273 38.05 11.37 -62.93
N LEU A 274 36.96 11.73 -63.63
CA LEU A 274 35.60 11.39 -63.20
C LEU A 274 35.31 9.88 -63.31
N GLU A 275 35.87 9.18 -64.30
CA GLU A 275 35.79 7.73 -64.43
C GLU A 275 36.55 7.01 -63.30
N PHE A 276 37.71 7.53 -62.90
CA PHE A 276 38.46 7.02 -61.75
C PHE A 276 37.70 7.20 -60.42
N ASP A 277 37.16 8.39 -60.15
CA ASP A 277 36.38 8.64 -58.93
C ASP A 277 35.05 7.85 -58.92
N LEU A 278 34.43 7.65 -60.09
CA LEU A 278 33.26 6.76 -60.24
C LEU A 278 33.64 5.30 -59.94
N MET A 279 34.76 4.80 -60.46
CA MET A 279 35.25 3.45 -60.16
C MET A 279 35.53 3.27 -58.67
N LYS A 280 36.22 4.22 -58.05
CA LYS A 280 36.53 4.23 -56.61
C LYS A 280 35.26 4.21 -55.77
N THR A 281 34.32 5.12 -56.01
CA THR A 281 33.05 5.20 -55.25
C THR A 281 32.16 3.96 -55.46
N LYS A 282 32.21 3.35 -56.65
CA LYS A 282 31.55 2.07 -56.95
C LYS A 282 32.14 0.90 -56.16
N ASP A 283 33.45 0.87 -55.94
CA ASP A 283 34.11 -0.15 -55.13
C ASP A 283 33.90 0.08 -53.61
N GLU A 284 33.90 1.33 -53.16
CA GLU A 284 33.45 1.69 -51.80
C GLU A 284 31.99 1.26 -51.54
N LEU A 285 31.09 1.41 -52.52
CA LEU A 285 29.71 0.92 -52.43
C LEU A 285 29.65 -0.61 -52.30
N LYS A 286 30.36 -1.38 -53.15
CA LYS A 286 30.42 -2.86 -53.02
C LYS A 286 30.88 -3.31 -51.63
N LEU A 287 31.86 -2.62 -51.04
CA LEU A 287 32.35 -2.91 -49.69
C LEU A 287 31.29 -2.62 -48.61
N ARG A 288 30.53 -1.53 -48.76
CA ARG A 288 29.38 -1.22 -47.87
C ARG A 288 28.26 -2.24 -48.04
N ASP A 289 27.88 -2.59 -49.27
CA ASP A 289 26.84 -3.60 -49.56
C ASP A 289 27.18 -4.97 -48.97
N ASN A 290 28.44 -5.39 -49.07
CA ASN A 290 28.90 -6.65 -48.48
C ASN A 290 28.89 -6.59 -46.93
N LYS A 291 29.25 -5.44 -46.32
CA LYS A 291 29.10 -5.26 -44.87
C LYS A 291 27.63 -5.27 -44.44
N ILE A 292 26.72 -4.69 -45.23
CA ILE A 292 25.27 -4.70 -44.97
C ILE A 292 24.72 -6.13 -45.01
N LYS A 293 25.17 -6.97 -45.95
CA LYS A 293 24.78 -8.40 -45.99
C LYS A 293 25.21 -9.14 -44.72
N LEU A 294 26.48 -9.03 -44.33
CA LEU A 294 27.01 -9.68 -43.12
C LEU A 294 26.25 -9.24 -41.85
N LEU A 295 25.94 -7.94 -41.73
CA LEU A 295 25.13 -7.43 -40.61
C LEU A 295 23.67 -7.91 -40.65
N ASN A 296 23.08 -8.07 -41.84
CA ASN A 296 21.73 -8.64 -41.97
C ASN A 296 21.72 -10.14 -41.64
N GLU A 297 22.78 -10.88 -42.00
CA GLU A 297 22.99 -12.29 -41.65
C GLU A 297 23.11 -12.44 -40.11
N GLU A 298 23.97 -11.64 -39.47
CA GLU A 298 24.09 -11.55 -37.99
C GLU A 298 22.75 -11.21 -37.31
N ILE A 299 21.98 -10.27 -37.86
CA ILE A 299 20.64 -9.92 -37.35
C ILE A 299 19.67 -11.10 -37.49
N VAL A 300 19.73 -11.89 -38.57
CA VAL A 300 18.87 -13.07 -38.75
C VAL A 300 19.25 -14.17 -37.77
N GLU A 301 20.54 -14.45 -37.58
CA GLU A 301 21.04 -15.43 -36.61
C GLU A 301 20.62 -15.06 -35.17
N LEU A 302 20.84 -13.81 -34.76
CA LEU A 302 20.45 -13.30 -33.44
C LEU A 302 18.93 -13.35 -33.22
N ASN A 303 18.12 -13.08 -34.25
CA ASN A 303 16.66 -13.22 -34.16
C ASN A 303 16.22 -14.69 -34.05
N SER A 304 16.92 -15.63 -34.68
CA SER A 304 16.67 -17.07 -34.49
C SER A 304 16.94 -17.47 -33.06
N SER A 305 18.15 -17.23 -32.54
CA SER A 305 18.49 -17.60 -31.16
C SER A 305 17.60 -16.94 -30.12
N LEU A 306 17.12 -15.72 -30.37
CA LEU A 306 16.15 -15.03 -29.52
C LEU A 306 14.75 -15.67 -29.60
N HIS A 307 14.33 -16.18 -30.77
CA HIS A 307 13.10 -16.94 -30.92
C HIS A 307 13.19 -18.30 -30.21
N ASP A 308 14.31 -19.02 -30.38
CA ASP A 308 14.57 -20.31 -29.75
C ASP A 308 14.53 -20.18 -28.22
N LEU A 309 15.25 -19.19 -27.66
CA LEU A 309 15.22 -18.87 -26.23
C LEU A 309 13.82 -18.46 -25.73
N ARG A 310 12.98 -17.84 -26.56
CA ARG A 310 11.59 -17.54 -26.18
C ARG A 310 10.74 -18.81 -26.08
N LEU A 311 10.91 -19.76 -27.01
CA LEU A 311 10.21 -21.05 -26.95
C LEU A 311 10.64 -21.83 -25.70
N GLU A 312 11.93 -21.90 -25.39
CA GLU A 312 12.43 -22.54 -24.15
C GLU A 312 11.82 -21.89 -22.88
N ASN A 313 11.70 -20.55 -22.84
CA ASN A 313 11.06 -19.85 -21.73
C ASN A 313 9.54 -20.09 -21.67
N GLU A 314 8.84 -20.19 -22.81
CA GLU A 314 7.41 -20.50 -22.87
C GLU A 314 7.14 -21.94 -22.39
N GLU A 315 7.98 -22.91 -22.78
CA GLU A 315 7.95 -24.29 -22.29
C GLU A 315 8.23 -24.39 -20.77
N GLU A 316 9.23 -23.67 -20.23
CA GLU A 316 9.48 -23.65 -18.78
C GLU A 316 8.30 -23.01 -18.02
N ILE A 317 7.72 -21.93 -18.55
CA ILE A 317 6.54 -21.29 -17.97
C ILE A 317 5.33 -22.24 -17.96
N GLU A 318 5.10 -23.01 -19.02
CA GLU A 318 4.01 -23.99 -19.06
C GLU A 318 4.26 -25.17 -18.10
N PHE A 319 5.50 -25.68 -18.02
CA PHE A 319 5.91 -26.70 -17.04
C PHE A 319 5.70 -26.22 -15.59
N LEU A 320 6.10 -24.99 -15.27
CA LEU A 320 5.92 -24.39 -13.94
C LEU A 320 4.44 -24.17 -13.61
N ARG A 321 3.61 -23.75 -14.59
CA ARG A 321 2.15 -23.64 -14.43
C ARG A 321 1.50 -25.00 -14.15
N TYR A 322 1.88 -26.03 -14.90
CA TYR A 322 1.41 -27.40 -14.67
C TYR A 322 1.77 -27.90 -13.27
N LYS A 323 3.03 -27.71 -12.86
CA LYS A 323 3.52 -28.08 -11.53
C LYS A 323 2.78 -27.32 -10.41
N PHE A 324 2.52 -26.03 -10.59
CA PHE A 324 1.75 -25.23 -9.64
C PHE A 324 0.31 -25.73 -9.52
N ALA A 325 -0.37 -26.00 -10.63
CA ALA A 325 -1.74 -26.51 -10.63
C ALA A 325 -1.87 -27.87 -9.90
N ASN A 326 -0.89 -28.76 -10.07
CA ASN A 326 -0.81 -30.01 -9.32
C ASN A 326 -0.69 -29.73 -7.80
N GLN A 327 0.25 -28.89 -7.37
CA GLN A 327 0.42 -28.53 -5.96
C GLN A 327 -0.80 -27.81 -5.36
N GLU A 328 -1.51 -27.00 -6.16
CA GLU A 328 -2.76 -26.36 -5.74
C GLU A 328 -3.87 -27.41 -5.49
N SER A 329 -3.95 -28.46 -6.33
CA SER A 329 -4.89 -29.56 -6.12
C SER A 329 -4.55 -30.44 -4.92
N GLU A 330 -3.26 -30.75 -4.68
CA GLU A 330 -2.77 -31.43 -3.47
C GLU A 330 -3.08 -30.61 -2.20
N SER A 331 -2.93 -29.28 -2.27
CA SER A 331 -3.26 -28.36 -1.18
C SER A 331 -4.76 -28.29 -0.91
N LYS A 332 -5.60 -28.27 -1.95
CA LYS A 332 -7.07 -28.33 -1.81
C LYS A 332 -7.52 -29.64 -1.16
N PHE A 333 -7.03 -30.78 -1.65
CA PHE A 333 -7.32 -32.09 -1.08
C PHE A 333 -6.84 -32.18 0.38
N SER A 334 -5.66 -31.62 0.70
CA SER A 334 -5.14 -31.59 2.07
C SER A 334 -6.02 -30.73 3.00
N LYS A 335 -6.52 -29.58 2.54
CA LYS A 335 -7.47 -28.74 3.29
C LYS A 335 -8.81 -29.43 3.53
N GLU A 336 -9.37 -30.05 2.49
CA GLU A 336 -10.63 -30.81 2.58
C GLU A 336 -10.52 -31.96 3.59
N ASN A 337 -9.39 -32.68 3.61
CA ASN A 337 -9.13 -33.71 4.63
C ASN A 337 -8.98 -33.15 6.06
N ILE A 338 -8.46 -31.93 6.22
CA ILE A 338 -8.36 -31.25 7.53
C ILE A 338 -9.76 -30.80 7.99
N GLU A 339 -10.56 -30.17 7.13
CA GLU A 339 -11.94 -29.79 7.42
C GLU A 339 -12.81 -31.01 7.78
N VAL A 340 -12.60 -32.14 7.09
CA VAL A 340 -13.21 -33.46 7.37
C VAL A 340 -12.64 -34.15 8.62
N ALA A 341 -11.55 -33.65 9.20
CA ALA A 341 -11.03 -34.07 10.50
C ALA A 341 -11.56 -33.17 11.63
N GLU A 342 -11.48 -31.84 11.48
CA GLU A 342 -12.00 -30.85 12.42
C GLU A 342 -13.50 -31.04 12.68
N THR A 343 -14.30 -31.30 11.64
CA THR A 343 -15.73 -31.61 11.79
C THR A 343 -15.99 -32.90 12.58
N LYS A 344 -15.14 -33.93 12.43
CA LYS A 344 -15.24 -35.18 13.23
C LYS A 344 -14.79 -34.99 14.67
N GLU A 345 -13.81 -34.13 14.91
CA GLU A 345 -13.34 -33.77 16.24
C GLU A 345 -14.40 -32.96 16.98
N LEU A 346 -15.04 -31.99 16.31
CA LEU A 346 -16.22 -31.27 16.83
C LEU A 346 -17.39 -32.22 17.10
N GLU A 347 -17.69 -33.17 16.21
CA GLU A 347 -18.70 -34.20 16.48
C GLU A 347 -18.35 -35.10 17.68
N ALA A 348 -17.07 -35.42 17.88
CA ALA A 348 -16.61 -36.23 19.01
C ALA A 348 -16.70 -35.45 20.33
N GLU A 349 -16.31 -34.19 20.34
CA GLU A 349 -16.42 -33.27 21.48
C GLU A 349 -17.89 -33.02 21.86
N GLU A 350 -18.77 -32.79 20.88
CA GLU A 350 -20.21 -32.72 21.11
C GLU A 350 -20.76 -34.02 21.71
N ARG A 351 -20.34 -35.19 21.22
CA ARG A 351 -20.75 -36.49 21.79
C ARG A 351 -20.24 -36.65 23.23
N PHE A 352 -19.03 -36.21 23.53
CA PHE A 352 -18.45 -36.24 24.87
C PHE A 352 -19.22 -35.34 25.83
N GLN A 353 -19.41 -34.06 25.49
CA GLN A 353 -20.20 -33.11 26.30
C GLN A 353 -21.66 -33.54 26.47
N ARG A 354 -22.28 -34.16 25.44
CA ARG A 354 -23.63 -34.76 25.56
C ARG A 354 -23.64 -35.94 26.54
N SER A 355 -22.57 -36.73 26.60
CA SER A 355 -22.41 -37.84 27.58
C SER A 355 -22.28 -37.29 28.99
N GLU A 356 -21.36 -36.36 29.23
CA GLU A 356 -21.14 -35.73 30.54
C GLU A 356 -22.42 -35.04 31.05
N ASN A 357 -23.12 -34.28 30.18
CA ASN A 357 -24.40 -33.66 30.53
C ASN A 357 -25.49 -34.68 30.88
N ASN A 358 -25.45 -35.91 30.35
CA ASN A 358 -26.39 -36.97 30.72
C ASN A 358 -26.00 -37.64 32.04
N GLU A 359 -24.71 -37.84 32.30
CA GLU A 359 -24.20 -38.33 33.58
C GLU A 359 -24.52 -37.36 34.73
N ILE A 360 -24.30 -36.05 34.53
CA ILE A 360 -24.71 -34.98 35.46
C ILE A 360 -26.23 -35.00 35.72
N LYS A 361 -27.07 -35.26 34.71
CA LYS A 361 -28.53 -35.41 34.91
C LYS A 361 -28.87 -36.63 35.77
N VAL A 362 -28.20 -37.77 35.56
CA VAL A 362 -28.39 -38.99 36.36
C VAL A 362 -27.97 -38.76 37.81
N ILE A 363 -26.82 -38.12 38.05
CA ILE A 363 -26.35 -37.75 39.39
C ILE A 363 -27.37 -36.84 40.09
N ARG A 364 -27.81 -35.75 39.44
CA ARG A 364 -28.83 -34.84 39.99
C ARG A 364 -30.17 -35.53 40.27
N ALA A 365 -30.57 -36.50 39.45
CA ALA A 365 -31.78 -37.30 39.68
C ALA A 365 -31.63 -38.20 40.91
N SER A 366 -30.46 -38.83 41.10
CA SER A 366 -30.10 -39.62 42.28
C SER A 366 -30.12 -38.76 43.55
N GLU A 367 -29.43 -37.61 43.55
CA GLU A 367 -29.45 -36.66 44.66
C GLU A 367 -30.88 -36.21 45.03
N LEU A 368 -31.74 -35.98 44.03
CA LEU A 368 -33.12 -35.56 44.26
C LEU A 368 -33.96 -36.70 44.87
N GLN A 369 -33.68 -37.95 44.52
CA GLN A 369 -34.28 -39.13 45.13
C GLN A 369 -33.80 -39.32 46.58
N GLU A 370 -32.49 -39.17 46.83
CA GLU A 370 -31.90 -39.23 48.17
C GLU A 370 -32.46 -38.13 49.08
N LYS A 371 -32.52 -36.87 48.60
CA LYS A 371 -33.15 -35.73 49.30
C LYS A 371 -34.63 -36.01 49.63
N LYS A 372 -35.37 -36.72 48.77
CA LYS A 372 -36.76 -37.15 49.08
C LYS A 372 -36.81 -38.22 50.17
N ILE A 373 -35.90 -39.18 50.17
CA ILE A 373 -35.80 -40.23 51.21
C ILE A 373 -35.47 -39.59 52.56
N ILE A 374 -34.43 -38.74 52.60
CA ILE A 374 -34.01 -37.99 53.79
C ILE A 374 -35.17 -37.14 54.33
N HIS A 375 -35.88 -36.41 53.47
CA HIS A 375 -37.02 -35.60 53.89
C HIS A 375 -38.19 -36.44 54.43
N LYS A 376 -38.41 -37.66 53.89
CA LYS A 376 -39.41 -38.60 54.40
C LYS A 376 -39.05 -39.10 55.81
N CYS A 377 -37.79 -39.49 56.05
CA CYS A 377 -37.33 -39.86 57.38
C CYS A 377 -37.51 -38.71 58.39
N PHE A 378 -37.05 -37.50 58.07
CA PHE A 378 -37.26 -36.33 58.93
C PHE A 378 -38.75 -36.01 59.20
N PHE A 379 -39.66 -36.33 58.28
CA PHE A 379 -41.10 -36.18 58.50
C PHE A 379 -41.64 -37.25 59.46
N GLU A 380 -41.17 -38.49 59.34
CA GLU A 380 -41.54 -39.62 60.20
C GLU A 380 -40.99 -39.42 61.63
N ASP A 381 -39.71 -39.06 61.78
CA ASP A 381 -39.07 -38.70 63.06
C ASP A 381 -39.81 -37.56 63.76
N ARG A 382 -40.11 -36.47 63.02
CA ARG A 382 -40.84 -35.30 63.53
C ARG A 382 -42.24 -35.68 64.01
N LYS A 383 -42.93 -36.56 63.28
CA LYS A 383 -44.25 -37.06 63.67
C LYS A 383 -44.16 -37.90 64.95
N GLU A 384 -43.16 -38.79 65.06
CA GLU A 384 -42.98 -39.59 66.28
C GLU A 384 -42.67 -38.70 67.50
N CYS A 385 -41.75 -37.73 67.38
CA CYS A 385 -41.52 -36.74 68.45
C CYS A 385 -42.81 -36.00 68.83
N GLN A 386 -43.63 -35.60 67.85
CA GLN A 386 -44.90 -34.90 68.11
C GLN A 386 -45.94 -35.80 68.80
N ASP A 387 -45.95 -37.10 68.51
CA ASP A 387 -46.82 -38.08 69.19
C ASP A 387 -46.27 -38.49 70.57
N GLN A 388 -44.95 -38.42 70.81
CA GLN A 388 -44.37 -38.55 72.15
C GLN A 388 -44.73 -37.36 73.05
N ILE A 389 -44.67 -36.12 72.53
CA ILE A 389 -45.09 -34.91 73.27
C ILE A 389 -46.54 -35.04 73.76
N LYS A 390 -47.48 -35.44 72.89
CA LYS A 390 -48.88 -35.67 73.27
C LYS A 390 -49.06 -36.70 74.40
N ARG A 391 -48.21 -37.74 74.45
CA ARG A 391 -48.24 -38.74 75.55
C ARG A 391 -47.73 -38.15 76.86
N PHE A 392 -46.76 -37.24 76.82
CA PHE A 392 -46.33 -36.50 78.00
C PHE A 392 -47.39 -35.50 78.47
N ASP A 393 -48.00 -34.73 77.56
CA ASP A 393 -49.10 -33.81 77.88
C ASP A 393 -50.29 -34.52 78.56
N LEU A 394 -50.66 -35.71 78.07
CA LEU A 394 -51.73 -36.51 78.65
C LEU A 394 -51.39 -36.96 80.08
N LYS A 395 -50.19 -37.52 80.30
CA LYS A 395 -49.70 -37.88 81.63
C LYS A 395 -49.58 -36.68 82.57
N PHE A 396 -49.26 -35.50 82.05
CA PHE A 396 -49.18 -34.27 82.84
C PHE A 396 -50.57 -33.82 83.30
N LYS A 397 -51.61 -34.00 82.47
CA LYS A 397 -53.01 -33.80 82.88
C LYS A 397 -53.46 -34.80 83.94
N GLU A 398 -53.21 -36.09 83.73
CA GLU A 398 -53.54 -37.16 84.69
C GLU A 398 -52.88 -36.90 86.06
N MET A 399 -51.61 -36.46 86.07
CA MET A 399 -50.88 -36.06 87.27
C MET A 399 -51.50 -34.83 87.96
N ASN A 400 -51.90 -33.81 87.20
CA ASN A 400 -52.55 -32.61 87.74
C ASN A 400 -53.95 -32.92 88.31
N GLU A 401 -54.73 -33.79 87.67
CA GLU A 401 -56.03 -34.23 88.20
C GLU A 401 -55.86 -35.01 89.51
N TYR A 402 -54.88 -35.91 89.60
CA TYR A 402 -54.50 -36.59 90.85
C TYR A 402 -54.06 -35.59 91.95
N LEU A 403 -53.26 -34.58 91.59
CA LEU A 403 -52.79 -33.57 92.54
C LEU A 403 -53.93 -32.68 93.06
N ASN A 404 -54.88 -32.31 92.19
CA ASN A 404 -56.10 -31.60 92.59
C ASN A 404 -57.00 -32.46 93.50
N GLU A 405 -57.15 -33.76 93.22
CA GLU A 405 -57.90 -34.68 94.09
C GLU A 405 -57.27 -34.80 95.49
N LYS A 406 -55.93 -34.73 95.58
CA LYS A 406 -55.20 -34.65 96.85
C LYS A 406 -55.41 -33.32 97.56
N LEU A 407 -55.41 -32.20 96.84
CA LEU A 407 -55.62 -30.86 97.40
C LEU A 407 -57.00 -30.72 98.05
N MET A 408 -58.06 -31.20 97.40
CA MET A 408 -59.42 -31.23 97.96
C MET A 408 -59.49 -32.01 99.28
N LYS A 409 -58.79 -33.16 99.37
CA LYS A 409 -58.70 -34.00 100.57
C LYS A 409 -57.81 -33.40 101.68
N ILE A 410 -57.01 -32.39 101.38
CA ILE A 410 -56.30 -31.57 102.38
C ILE A 410 -57.25 -30.51 102.93
N GLN A 411 -57.92 -29.74 102.06
CA GLN A 411 -58.90 -28.71 102.47
C GLN A 411 -60.05 -29.27 103.32
N GLU A 412 -60.53 -30.47 103.00
CA GLU A 412 -61.55 -31.17 103.80
C GLU A 412 -61.04 -31.49 105.22
N LYS A 413 -59.75 -31.83 105.38
CA LYS A 413 -59.13 -32.06 106.69
C LYS A 413 -58.82 -30.77 107.45
N GLU A 414 -58.40 -29.71 106.75
CA GLU A 414 -58.19 -28.39 107.34
C GLU A 414 -59.50 -27.88 107.97
N LYS A 415 -60.62 -28.05 107.27
CA LYS A 415 -61.96 -27.71 107.79
C LYS A 415 -62.34 -28.52 109.05
N ILE A 416 -62.04 -29.83 109.07
CA ILE A 416 -62.24 -30.68 110.26
C ILE A 416 -61.38 -30.20 111.44
N ILE A 417 -60.13 -29.80 111.18
CA ILE A 417 -59.23 -29.23 112.20
C ILE A 417 -59.77 -27.89 112.72
N GLU A 418 -60.29 -27.03 111.85
CA GLU A 418 -60.88 -25.74 112.22
C GLU A 418 -62.13 -25.90 113.11
N ASP A 419 -63.01 -26.84 112.77
CA ASP A 419 -64.20 -27.14 113.59
C ASP A 419 -63.85 -27.83 114.93
N LEU A 420 -62.76 -28.62 114.98
CA LEU A 420 -62.22 -29.14 116.23
C LEU A 420 -61.67 -28.02 117.13
N HIS A 421 -60.92 -27.06 116.59
CA HIS A 421 -60.45 -25.90 117.37
C HIS A 421 -61.63 -25.12 117.98
N LYS A 422 -62.70 -24.85 117.22
CA LYS A 422 -63.92 -24.19 117.74
C LYS A 422 -64.56 -24.96 118.91
N THR A 423 -64.45 -26.29 118.95
CA THR A 423 -64.91 -27.07 120.12
C THR A 423 -63.95 -27.00 121.30
N ILE A 424 -62.63 -26.93 121.07
CA ILE A 424 -61.63 -26.75 122.12
C ILE A 424 -61.79 -25.38 122.79
N ASP A 425 -61.85 -24.29 122.01
CA ASP A 425 -62.06 -22.92 122.51
C ASP A 425 -63.29 -22.82 123.41
N LYS A 426 -64.36 -23.53 123.04
CA LYS A 426 -65.62 -23.57 123.80
C LYS A 426 -65.46 -24.32 125.13
N TYR A 427 -64.79 -25.47 125.14
CA TYR A 427 -64.49 -26.18 126.38
C TYR A 427 -63.48 -25.42 127.27
N GLU A 428 -62.51 -24.71 126.70
CA GLU A 428 -61.63 -23.83 127.47
C GLU A 428 -62.38 -22.64 128.09
N SER A 429 -63.40 -22.09 127.42
CA SER A 429 -64.29 -21.10 128.02
C SER A 429 -65.10 -21.68 129.18
N ASP A 430 -65.74 -22.85 128.99
CA ASP A 430 -66.52 -23.51 130.04
C ASP A 430 -65.65 -23.88 131.25
N ILE A 431 -64.41 -24.35 131.03
CA ILE A 431 -63.43 -24.64 132.10
C ILE A 431 -63.00 -23.34 132.82
N ASN A 432 -62.80 -22.23 132.10
CA ASN A 432 -62.47 -20.96 132.71
C ASN A 432 -63.60 -20.43 133.60
N ASP A 433 -64.85 -20.49 133.15
CA ASP A 433 -66.00 -20.03 133.94
C ASP A 433 -66.32 -20.97 135.12
N GLN A 434 -66.15 -22.29 134.96
CA GLN A 434 -66.17 -23.22 136.10
C GLN A 434 -65.03 -22.92 137.08
N THR A 435 -63.83 -22.58 136.63
CA THR A 435 -62.69 -22.20 137.48
C THR A 435 -62.96 -20.89 138.25
N ARG A 436 -63.64 -19.91 137.63
CA ARG A 436 -64.13 -18.70 138.31
C ARG A 436 -65.19 -19.04 139.37
N ALA A 437 -66.17 -19.89 139.03
CA ALA A 437 -67.19 -20.34 139.97
C ALA A 437 -66.61 -21.10 141.17
N ILE A 438 -65.63 -21.98 140.94
CA ILE A 438 -64.90 -22.71 142.00
C ILE A 438 -64.13 -21.76 142.91
N LYS A 439 -63.50 -20.70 142.39
CA LYS A 439 -62.84 -19.67 143.22
C LYS A 439 -63.85 -18.92 144.09
N ILE A 440 -65.01 -18.53 143.55
CA ILE A 440 -66.07 -17.83 144.30
C ILE A 440 -66.70 -18.76 145.37
N LEU A 441 -66.91 -20.04 145.05
CA LEU A 441 -67.42 -21.03 145.99
C LEU A 441 -66.41 -21.32 147.11
N ASN A 442 -65.12 -21.46 146.80
CA ASN A 442 -64.07 -21.67 147.81
C ASN A 442 -63.91 -20.45 148.73
N GLN A 443 -64.06 -19.23 148.23
CA GLN A 443 -64.07 -18.02 149.07
C GLN A 443 -65.27 -18.05 150.04
N ARG A 444 -66.49 -18.34 149.55
CA ARG A 444 -67.67 -18.50 150.41
C ARG A 444 -67.51 -19.63 151.43
N LEU A 445 -66.89 -20.75 151.04
CA LEU A 445 -66.58 -21.87 151.94
C LEU A 445 -65.59 -21.47 153.04
N PHE A 446 -64.57 -20.66 152.70
CA PHE A 446 -63.62 -20.13 153.67
C PHE A 446 -64.30 -19.20 154.69
N ASP A 447 -65.16 -18.30 154.23
CA ASP A 447 -65.84 -17.32 155.09
C ASP A 447 -66.89 -17.99 156.01
N VAL A 448 -67.65 -18.97 155.51
CA VAL A 448 -68.57 -19.80 156.34
C VAL A 448 -67.80 -20.69 157.33
N LYS A 449 -66.64 -21.23 156.93
CA LYS A 449 -65.79 -22.01 157.83
C LYS A 449 -65.22 -21.15 158.96
N LYS A 450 -64.94 -19.86 158.70
CA LYS A 450 -64.46 -18.91 159.70
C LYS A 450 -65.52 -18.62 160.79
N THR A 451 -66.80 -18.47 160.43
CA THR A 451 -67.86 -18.25 161.43
C THR A 451 -68.23 -19.51 162.22
N LEU A 452 -68.09 -20.71 161.66
CA LEU A 452 -68.33 -21.98 162.39
C LEU A 452 -67.15 -22.44 163.27
N GLN A 453 -65.92 -21.98 163.01
CA GLN A 453 -64.75 -22.36 163.82
C GLN A 453 -64.65 -21.64 165.18
N GLU A 454 -65.53 -20.66 165.45
CA GLU A 454 -65.66 -20.06 166.78
C GLU A 454 -66.73 -20.77 167.65
N GLU A 455 -67.51 -21.70 167.08
CA GLU A 455 -68.61 -22.40 167.77
C GLU A 455 -68.31 -23.88 168.06
N ILE A 456 -67.60 -24.62 167.17
CA ILE A 456 -67.32 -26.06 167.38
C ILE A 456 -65.82 -26.38 167.54
N ARG A 457 -65.41 -26.41 168.80
CA ARG A 457 -64.23 -27.13 169.30
C ARG A 457 -64.38 -28.64 169.08
N ASN A 458 -63.81 -29.19 168.00
CA ASN A 458 -63.04 -30.46 168.01
C ASN A 458 -62.55 -30.89 166.61
N LYS A 459 -61.21 -30.98 166.45
CA LYS A 459 -60.45 -31.97 165.66
C LYS A 459 -60.68 -32.07 164.12
N ASN A 460 -59.67 -32.44 163.32
CA ASN A 460 -58.23 -32.18 163.32
C ASN A 460 -57.65 -32.74 162.01
N ASN A 461 -56.73 -32.01 161.35
CA ASN A 461 -55.84 -32.50 160.28
C ASN A 461 -56.60 -32.98 159.00
N GLY A 462 -56.00 -33.22 157.83
CA GLY A 462 -54.58 -33.25 157.41
C GLY A 462 -54.43 -33.01 155.89
N PRO A 463 -53.25 -33.26 155.27
CA PRO A 463 -52.70 -32.25 154.35
C PRO A 463 -52.15 -32.72 152.97
N SER A 464 -51.72 -31.71 152.19
CA SER A 464 -50.61 -31.71 151.20
C SER A 464 -50.84 -32.08 149.72
N GLY A 465 -50.22 -31.27 148.83
CA GLY A 465 -49.96 -31.51 147.39
C GLY A 465 -50.80 -30.67 146.41
N SER A 466 -50.32 -30.20 145.24
CA SER A 466 -48.94 -30.13 144.69
C SER A 466 -48.86 -29.30 143.37
N ILE A 467 -47.67 -28.73 143.05
CA ILE A 467 -47.08 -28.48 141.70
C ILE A 467 -47.68 -27.39 140.74
N SER A 468 -46.77 -26.75 139.99
CA SER A 468 -46.92 -26.04 138.69
C SER A 468 -45.53 -26.02 137.98
N SER A 469 -45.24 -25.49 136.78
CA SER A 469 -45.95 -24.62 135.80
C SER A 469 -45.26 -24.71 134.40
N ASN A 470 -45.83 -24.08 133.35
CA ASN A 470 -45.43 -24.15 131.93
C ASN A 470 -44.54 -22.97 131.40
N ALA A 471 -44.25 -22.98 130.08
CA ALA A 471 -44.22 -21.85 129.10
C ALA A 471 -42.83 -21.42 128.50
N PRO A 472 -42.75 -20.69 127.34
CA PRO A 472 -43.60 -20.61 126.12
C PRO A 472 -42.80 -20.66 124.75
N ALA A 473 -43.33 -20.12 123.63
CA ALA A 473 -42.84 -20.24 122.21
C ALA A 473 -43.00 -18.96 121.32
N ILE A 474 -42.59 -18.98 120.01
CA ILE A 474 -42.79 -18.02 118.85
C ILE A 474 -41.81 -18.41 117.66
N LEU A 475 -41.83 -18.11 116.33
CA LEU A 475 -42.72 -17.85 115.11
C LEU A 475 -41.80 -18.09 113.82
N VAL A 476 -42.13 -18.36 112.53
CA VAL A 476 -43.21 -18.09 111.50
C VAL A 476 -42.95 -16.81 110.63
N PRO A 477 -43.04 -16.74 109.24
CA PRO A 477 -43.28 -17.74 108.14
C PRO A 477 -42.48 -17.52 106.77
N ILE A 478 -43.09 -17.83 105.59
CA ILE A 478 -42.53 -18.03 104.19
C ILE A 478 -43.55 -17.55 103.09
N ASN A 479 -43.17 -17.25 101.80
CA ASN A 479 -43.83 -17.70 100.51
C ASN A 479 -43.63 -16.87 99.20
N VAL A 480 -44.02 -17.50 98.05
CA VAL A 480 -44.56 -16.99 96.73
C VAL A 480 -43.70 -17.23 95.45
N ASP A 481 -44.38 -17.54 94.32
CA ASP A 481 -43.89 -18.30 93.14
C ASP A 481 -44.05 -17.62 91.74
N ASN A 482 -43.63 -18.36 90.68
CA ASN A 482 -44.27 -18.55 89.34
C ASN A 482 -43.89 -17.76 88.04
N ASN A 483 -43.44 -18.55 87.04
CA ASN A 483 -43.90 -18.71 85.63
C ASN A 483 -43.62 -17.76 84.43
N ILE A 484 -42.92 -18.32 83.43
CA ILE A 484 -43.34 -18.63 82.02
C ILE A 484 -44.10 -17.56 81.19
N SER A 485 -43.61 -17.19 79.98
CA SER A 485 -44.21 -17.59 78.66
C SER A 485 -43.47 -17.07 77.40
N TYR A 486 -43.87 -17.60 76.23
CA TYR A 486 -43.39 -17.34 74.86
C TYR A 486 -44.35 -16.42 74.07
N HIS A 487 -43.87 -15.80 72.97
CA HIS A 487 -44.50 -15.71 71.61
C HIS A 487 -43.99 -14.50 70.79
N ASN A 488 -44.16 -14.39 69.46
CA ASN A 488 -44.06 -15.34 68.31
C ASN A 488 -44.18 -14.54 66.97
N ILE A 489 -43.80 -15.14 65.82
CA ILE A 489 -44.33 -14.91 64.43
C ILE A 489 -44.43 -13.45 63.86
N GLY A 490 -44.09 -13.22 62.57
CA GLY A 490 -44.69 -12.06 61.87
C GLY A 490 -44.13 -11.53 60.53
N VAL A 491 -44.03 -12.37 59.49
CA VAL A 491 -43.84 -12.04 58.05
C VAL A 491 -44.38 -10.66 57.56
N SER A 492 -43.61 -9.91 56.76
CA SER A 492 -43.94 -9.41 55.38
C SER A 492 -43.15 -8.14 54.96
N GLY A 493 -43.09 -7.87 53.64
CA GLY A 493 -42.84 -6.53 53.07
C GLY A 493 -41.47 -6.29 52.40
N LYS A 494 -41.47 -6.13 51.06
CA LYS A 494 -40.42 -5.38 50.34
C LYS A 494 -40.82 -3.91 50.25
N ILE A 495 -39.84 -3.01 50.22
CA ILE A 495 -39.58 -2.05 49.11
C ILE A 495 -38.28 -1.28 49.45
N TYR A 496 -37.44 -1.04 48.44
CA TYR A 496 -36.46 0.04 48.44
C TYR A 496 -36.70 0.87 47.19
N GLU A 497 -36.75 2.18 47.37
CA GLU A 497 -37.02 3.19 46.36
C GLU A 497 -35.75 4.05 46.21
N MET A 498 -35.24 4.21 44.99
CA MET A 498 -33.98 4.92 44.71
C MET A 498 -34.01 5.67 43.36
N ASP A 499 -34.12 6.99 43.45
CA ASP A 499 -33.61 8.03 42.55
C ASP A 499 -33.81 7.94 41.02
N GLU A 500 -34.88 8.59 40.53
CA GLU A 500 -35.08 8.94 39.10
C GLU A 500 -34.07 9.97 38.55
N VAL A 501 -33.10 10.43 39.35
CA VAL A 501 -32.27 11.63 39.10
C VAL A 501 -31.31 11.48 37.90
N LYS A 502 -31.03 10.26 37.40
CA LYS A 502 -29.93 10.01 36.45
C LYS A 502 -30.26 10.17 34.95
N PHE A 503 -31.51 10.11 34.52
CA PHE A 503 -31.83 10.04 33.08
C PHE A 503 -31.71 11.36 32.30
N SER A 504 -31.97 12.50 32.94
CA SER A 504 -31.88 13.82 32.29
C SER A 504 -30.43 14.14 31.86
N TYR A 505 -29.45 13.80 32.70
CA TYR A 505 -28.02 13.99 32.42
C TYR A 505 -27.51 12.98 31.38
N LEU A 506 -27.93 11.72 31.46
CA LEU A 506 -27.47 10.65 30.56
C LEU A 506 -27.74 10.97 29.08
N LYS A 507 -28.91 11.54 28.77
CA LYS A 507 -29.24 11.97 27.40
C LYS A 507 -28.28 13.04 26.87
N HIS A 508 -27.82 13.95 27.74
CA HIS A 508 -26.86 14.99 27.38
C HIS A 508 -25.43 14.45 27.23
N VAL A 509 -25.05 13.48 28.07
CA VAL A 509 -23.75 12.77 28.00
C VAL A 509 -23.64 11.97 26.69
N ILE A 510 -24.68 11.21 26.32
CA ILE A 510 -24.72 10.45 25.06
C ILE A 510 -24.70 11.40 23.84
N LEU A 511 -25.47 12.50 23.87
CA LEU A 511 -25.49 13.46 22.77
C LEU A 511 -24.13 14.17 22.60
N LYS A 512 -23.44 14.52 23.69
CA LYS A 512 -22.09 15.09 23.63
C LYS A 512 -21.06 14.04 23.16
N PHE A 513 -21.15 12.80 23.63
CA PHE A 513 -20.28 11.71 23.17
C PHE A 513 -20.39 11.48 21.65
N LEU A 514 -21.60 11.60 21.07
CA LEU A 514 -21.82 11.48 19.62
C LEU A 514 -21.39 12.72 18.79
N THR A 515 -20.99 13.83 19.42
CA THR A 515 -20.71 15.11 18.74
C THR A 515 -19.35 15.76 19.07
N SER A 516 -18.68 15.37 20.15
CA SER A 516 -17.34 15.86 20.52
C SER A 516 -16.21 15.29 19.64
N ARG A 517 -15.08 16.00 19.57
CA ARG A 517 -13.87 15.58 18.82
C ARG A 517 -12.84 14.90 19.73
N ASP A 518 -12.33 13.77 19.25
CA ASP A 518 -11.14 12.97 19.63
C ASP A 518 -10.70 12.85 21.11
N LEU A 519 -10.36 13.95 21.78
CA LEU A 519 -9.71 13.95 23.10
C LEU A 519 -10.70 13.95 24.28
N GLU A 520 -11.90 14.53 24.13
CA GLU A 520 -12.95 14.41 25.16
C GLU A 520 -13.53 12.99 25.23
N ALA A 521 -13.65 12.31 24.08
CA ALA A 521 -14.37 11.04 23.96
C ALA A 521 -13.79 9.93 24.85
N ARG A 522 -12.45 9.85 25.00
CA ARG A 522 -11.79 8.81 25.82
C ARG A 522 -12.13 8.94 27.31
N HIS A 523 -12.24 10.17 27.82
CA HIS A 523 -12.64 10.43 29.21
C HIS A 523 -14.14 10.17 29.43
N LEU A 524 -14.96 10.40 28.41
CA LEU A 524 -16.39 10.10 28.44
C LEU A 524 -16.69 8.59 28.51
N ILE A 525 -15.97 7.72 27.81
CA ILE A 525 -16.17 6.25 27.90
C ILE A 525 -16.08 5.78 29.35
N ARG A 526 -14.99 6.13 30.04
CA ARG A 526 -14.71 5.70 31.43
C ARG A 526 -15.73 6.26 32.43
N ALA A 527 -16.30 7.43 32.15
CA ALA A 527 -17.40 8.00 32.93
C ALA A 527 -18.75 7.32 32.62
N ILE A 528 -19.01 6.90 31.38
CA ILE A 528 -20.24 6.21 30.97
C ILE A 528 -20.25 4.77 31.51
N SER A 529 -19.15 4.04 31.36
CA SER A 529 -18.96 2.68 31.89
C SER A 529 -19.22 2.61 33.39
N THR A 530 -18.65 3.54 34.17
CA THR A 530 -18.89 3.65 35.63
C THR A 530 -20.26 4.21 36.03
N LEU A 531 -21.00 4.87 35.13
CA LEU A 531 -22.38 5.35 35.39
C LEU A 531 -23.47 4.34 35.03
N LEU A 532 -23.20 3.43 34.08
CA LEU A 532 -24.13 2.42 33.58
C LEU A 532 -23.81 1.00 34.05
N CYS A 533 -22.63 0.76 34.63
CA CYS A 533 -22.12 -0.58 34.97
C CYS A 533 -22.08 -1.52 33.75
N LEU A 534 -21.51 -1.04 32.65
CA LEU A 534 -21.25 -1.83 31.45
C LEU A 534 -20.26 -2.96 31.76
N ASP A 535 -20.34 -4.07 31.02
CA ASP A 535 -19.33 -5.13 31.11
C ASP A 535 -18.09 -4.89 30.22
N ASP A 536 -17.02 -5.66 30.46
CA ASP A 536 -15.74 -5.53 29.73
C ASP A 536 -15.90 -5.77 28.21
N SER A 537 -16.93 -6.50 27.78
CA SER A 537 -17.23 -6.72 26.36
C SER A 537 -17.97 -5.54 25.74
N GLU A 538 -18.88 -4.89 26.47
CA GLU A 538 -19.57 -3.67 26.06
C GLU A 538 -18.61 -2.47 25.97
N GLU A 539 -17.71 -2.29 26.94
CA GLU A 539 -16.68 -1.23 26.89
C GLU A 539 -15.72 -1.47 25.71
N LYS A 540 -15.34 -2.73 25.43
CA LYS A 540 -14.53 -3.09 24.26
C LYS A 540 -15.26 -2.82 22.94
N LEU A 541 -16.55 -3.15 22.84
CA LEU A 541 -17.36 -2.89 21.64
C LEU A 541 -17.46 -1.38 21.34
N LEU A 542 -17.59 -0.55 22.38
CA LEU A 542 -17.58 0.91 22.26
C LEU A 542 -16.21 1.46 21.85
N ALA A 543 -15.11 0.87 22.34
CA ALA A 543 -13.76 1.23 21.93
C ALA A 543 -13.49 0.90 20.45
N GLU A 544 -13.83 -0.32 20.02
CA GLU A 544 -13.71 -0.78 18.63
C GLU A 544 -14.59 0.06 17.67
N THR A 545 -15.81 0.42 18.08
CA THR A 545 -16.69 1.30 17.30
C THR A 545 -16.11 2.72 17.12
N LEU A 546 -15.38 3.21 18.13
CA LEU A 546 -14.65 4.49 18.04
C LEU A 546 -13.38 4.40 17.19
N GLU A 547 -12.74 3.24 17.14
CA GLU A 547 -11.56 3.00 16.30
C GLU A 547 -11.94 2.79 14.82
N TYR A 548 -13.03 2.08 14.54
CA TYR A 548 -13.62 1.98 13.21
C TYR A 548 -13.93 3.37 12.60
N LYS A 549 -14.43 4.31 13.42
CA LYS A 549 -14.64 5.71 13.00
C LYS A 549 -13.37 6.54 12.78
N ARG A 550 -12.18 6.04 13.16
CA ARG A 550 -10.88 6.70 12.92
C ARG A 550 -10.17 6.18 11.66
N GLY A 551 -10.64 5.09 11.06
CA GLY A 551 -10.07 4.55 9.83
C GLY A 551 -10.39 5.43 8.61
N TRP A 552 -9.37 5.80 7.83
CA TRP A 552 -9.54 6.62 6.60
C TRP A 552 -10.37 5.89 5.52
N PHE A 553 -10.41 4.56 5.55
CA PHE A 553 -11.17 3.72 4.62
C PHE A 553 -12.33 3.01 5.33
N GLY A 554 -13.49 3.67 5.36
CA GLY A 554 -14.77 3.06 5.76
C GLY A 554 -15.28 2.08 4.70
N ILE A 555 -14.68 0.90 4.61
CA ILE A 555 -15.14 -0.19 3.74
C ILE A 555 -16.35 -0.86 4.40
N ARG A 556 -17.48 -0.88 3.69
CA ARG A 556 -18.61 -1.76 4.03
C ARG A 556 -18.25 -3.20 3.67
N THR A 557 -18.26 -4.08 4.65
CA THR A 557 -18.52 -5.51 4.40
C THR A 557 -20.04 -5.69 4.29
N ASP A 558 -20.61 -5.44 3.11
CA ASP A 558 -22.03 -5.72 2.85
C ASP A 558 -22.24 -7.26 2.83
N SER A 559 -22.56 -7.83 4.00
CA SER A 559 -23.00 -9.22 4.13
C SER A 559 -24.38 -9.41 3.49
N SER A 560 -24.55 -10.47 2.71
CA SER A 560 -25.76 -10.73 1.93
C SER A 560 -27.01 -10.97 2.80
N PHE A 561 -28.14 -10.40 2.35
CA PHE A 561 -29.47 -10.83 2.80
C PHE A 561 -30.55 -10.70 1.71
N ARG A 562 -30.27 -11.28 0.54
CA ARG A 562 -31.25 -11.88 -0.39
C ARG A 562 -30.56 -12.73 -1.45
#